data_AF-A0A2W4LWV3-F1
#
_entry.id   AF-A0A2W4LWV3-F1
#
_cell.length_a   1.000
_cell.length_b   1.000
_cell.length_c   1.000
_cell.angle_alpha   90.00
_cell.angle_beta   90.00
_cell.angle_gamma   90.00
#
_symmetry.space_group_name_H-M   'P 1'
#
loop_
_entity.id
_entity.type
_entity.pdbx_description
1 polymer ?
#
loop_
_entity_poly.entity_id
_entity_poly.type
_entity_poly.pdbx_seq_one_letter_code
_entity_poly.pdbx_strand_id
1 'polypeptide(L)'
;MLRGMRTALVSWASGTACAAVLFLSACASKPRQPPPNLYPTPAPYATQPGASPQYPSPQQYPYPQQPGTAPPQQPAPVPGPPPAPTSLPPVSAPVAYDPINAVDINFLRGRAQAVLGELVANLPPAQQQRVQGIPLIPDTEVGEVNAFAACTEKGKAVMAISDGMLDISAHLAQARAIDEIFGSRKVDEYIAFVARNQRPDSPVVRPPPGFFDPTQSVDPRKVQRQHQLLDEQIAFVLGHELAHHYLGHLPCTAGSVTLSEMNRVLADAVPVFNQPNEAAADAAGVNNVLTTGSRRQGYRFTEGGALLTMQFFGGIDQLSPLDVLFGFERSHPPPAGRVVIIQQTANAFRMTGGQGLPILGL
;
A
#
# COMPACT_ATOMS: atom_id res chain seq x y z
N MET A 1 -8.10 -16.83 -60.90
CA MET A 1 -6.85 -17.17 -60.20
C MET A 1 -7.17 -18.24 -59.15
N LEU A 2 -6.63 -19.45 -59.34
CA LEU A 2 -6.74 -20.59 -58.42
C LEU A 2 -5.72 -20.46 -57.27
N ARG A 3 -6.10 -20.98 -56.09
CA ARG A 3 -5.30 -21.65 -55.02
C ARG A 3 -5.93 -21.28 -53.67
N GLY A 4 -6.29 -22.18 -52.76
CA GLY A 4 -6.09 -23.62 -52.65
C GLY A 4 -6.14 -23.95 -51.16
N MET A 5 -7.22 -24.62 -50.72
CA MET A 5 -7.34 -25.19 -49.38
C MET A 5 -6.33 -26.33 -49.19
N ARG A 6 -5.71 -26.39 -48.01
CA ARG A 6 -5.11 -27.63 -47.47
C ARG A 6 -5.48 -27.76 -46.00
N THR A 7 -6.48 -28.60 -45.76
CA THR A 7 -6.76 -29.33 -44.53
C THR A 7 -5.66 -30.37 -44.30
N ALA A 8 -5.19 -30.51 -43.06
CA ALA A 8 -4.42 -31.66 -42.61
C ALA A 8 -5.17 -32.29 -41.42
N LEU A 9 -5.84 -33.40 -41.73
CA LEU A 9 -6.30 -34.40 -40.79
C LEU A 9 -5.14 -35.37 -40.52
N VAL A 10 -4.87 -35.68 -39.26
CA VAL A 10 -4.15 -36.89 -38.87
C VAL A 10 -4.97 -37.58 -37.79
N SER A 11 -5.27 -38.85 -38.02
CA SER A 11 -6.01 -39.74 -37.15
C SER A 11 -5.39 -41.14 -37.23
N TRP A 12 -5.65 -41.94 -36.19
CA TRP A 12 -5.42 -43.39 -36.00
C TRP A 12 -3.98 -43.76 -35.58
N ALA A 13 -3.71 -44.66 -34.62
CA ALA A 13 -4.45 -45.79 -34.04
C ALA A 13 -3.90 -46.07 -32.61
N SER A 14 -4.69 -46.40 -31.57
CA SER A 14 -5.31 -47.69 -31.16
C SER A 14 -4.36 -48.74 -30.55
N GLY A 15 -4.64 -49.12 -29.29
CA GLY A 15 -4.30 -50.41 -28.65
C GLY A 15 -3.13 -50.37 -27.64
N THR A 16 -3.10 -51.03 -26.47
CA THR A 16 -3.98 -52.05 -25.85
C THR A 16 -3.53 -52.25 -24.37
N ALA A 17 -4.50 -52.47 -23.47
CA ALA A 17 -4.52 -53.25 -22.22
C ALA A 17 -3.63 -52.95 -20.97
N CYS A 18 -4.37 -52.70 -19.88
CA CYS A 18 -4.30 -53.31 -18.53
C CYS A 18 -2.96 -53.47 -17.79
N ALA A 19 -2.81 -52.66 -16.74
CA ALA A 19 -2.48 -53.16 -15.40
C ALA A 19 -3.07 -52.22 -14.33
N ALA A 20 -4.10 -52.69 -13.64
CA ALA A 20 -4.62 -52.05 -12.45
C ALA A 20 -3.65 -52.29 -11.28
N VAL A 21 -3.11 -51.21 -10.72
CA VAL A 21 -2.56 -51.21 -9.35
C VAL A 21 -3.25 -50.09 -8.60
N LEU A 22 -4.22 -50.48 -7.80
CA LEU A 22 -4.89 -49.64 -6.80
C LEU A 22 -3.86 -49.27 -5.72
N PHE A 23 -3.41 -48.03 -5.71
CA PHE A 23 -2.90 -47.38 -4.49
C PHE A 23 -3.94 -46.37 -4.02
N LEU A 24 -4.79 -46.84 -3.10
CA LEU A 24 -5.56 -46.01 -2.18
C LEU A 24 -4.58 -45.34 -1.21
N SER A 25 -4.05 -44.17 -1.58
CA SER A 25 -3.44 -43.26 -0.60
C SER A 25 -4.54 -42.34 -0.07
N ALA A 26 -5.10 -42.73 1.07
CA ALA A 26 -5.91 -41.86 1.89
C ALA A 26 -5.03 -40.69 2.39
N CYS A 27 -5.22 -39.50 1.82
CA CYS A 27 -4.79 -38.27 2.47
C CYS A 27 -5.70 -38.04 3.68
N ALA A 28 -5.33 -38.64 4.81
CA ALA A 28 -5.86 -38.29 6.11
C ALA A 28 -5.40 -36.86 6.45
N SER A 29 -6.34 -35.92 6.32
CA SER A 29 -6.23 -34.56 6.84
C SER A 29 -6.01 -34.64 8.35
N LYS A 30 -4.76 -34.59 8.82
CA LYS A 30 -4.48 -34.34 10.23
C LYS A 30 -4.98 -32.93 10.54
N PRO A 31 -5.88 -32.73 11.51
CA PRO A 31 -6.13 -31.38 12.03
C PRO A 31 -4.79 -30.84 12.57
N ARG A 32 -4.34 -29.71 12.04
CA ARG A 32 -3.23 -28.94 12.62
C ARG A 32 -3.66 -28.54 14.04
N GLN A 33 -3.03 -29.15 15.03
CA GLN A 33 -3.08 -28.62 16.40
C GLN A 33 -2.41 -27.24 16.41
N PRO A 34 -3.03 -26.21 17.02
CA PRO A 34 -2.35 -24.95 17.26
C PRO A 34 -1.12 -25.18 18.16
N PRO A 35 -0.02 -24.46 17.97
CA PRO A 35 1.16 -24.59 18.82
C PRO A 35 0.82 -24.28 20.29
N PRO A 36 1.38 -25.01 21.26
CA PRO A 36 1.11 -24.74 22.67
C PRO A 36 1.64 -23.38 23.09
N ASN A 37 0.78 -22.62 23.75
CA ASN A 37 1.07 -21.35 24.42
C ASN A 37 2.13 -21.60 25.52
N LEU A 38 3.39 -21.26 25.24
CA LEU A 38 4.47 -21.31 26.22
C LEU A 38 4.63 -19.92 26.86
N TYR A 39 3.74 -19.61 27.81
CA TYR A 39 3.99 -18.60 28.82
C TYR A 39 4.48 -19.30 30.10
N PRO A 40 5.70 -19.02 30.60
CA PRO A 40 6.13 -19.54 31.88
C PRO A 40 5.41 -18.81 33.01
N THR A 41 4.64 -19.57 33.80
CA THR A 41 4.11 -19.18 35.11
C THR A 41 5.25 -19.06 36.13
N PRO A 42 5.40 -17.96 36.88
CA PRO A 42 6.37 -17.86 37.96
C PRO A 42 5.99 -18.78 39.14
N ALA A 43 6.95 -19.59 39.59
CA ALA A 43 6.83 -20.43 40.77
C ALA A 43 6.96 -19.61 42.08
N PRO A 44 6.27 -19.99 43.16
CA PRO A 44 6.37 -19.33 44.46
C PRO A 44 7.64 -19.74 45.22
N TYR A 45 8.44 -18.77 45.66
CA TYR A 45 9.62 -19.04 46.49
C TYR A 45 9.27 -19.11 47.98
N ALA A 46 9.82 -20.15 48.60
CA ALA A 46 9.76 -20.45 50.02
C ALA A 46 10.62 -19.51 50.87
N THR A 47 10.15 -19.23 52.09
CA THR A 47 10.80 -18.46 53.14
C THR A 47 11.80 -19.29 53.94
N GLN A 48 13.03 -18.80 54.12
CA GLN A 48 13.85 -19.04 55.32
C GLN A 48 14.95 -17.96 55.53
N PRO A 49 15.43 -17.76 56.77
CA PRO A 49 15.87 -16.46 57.26
C PRO A 49 17.38 -16.33 57.56
N GLY A 50 17.89 -15.10 57.51
CA GLY A 50 19.03 -14.67 58.35
C GLY A 50 20.16 -13.90 57.66
N ALA A 51 20.52 -12.78 58.29
CA ALA A 51 21.77 -12.01 58.23
C ALA A 51 21.98 -10.96 57.11
N SER A 52 21.95 -9.70 57.56
CA SER A 52 22.19 -8.43 56.87
C SER A 52 23.67 -8.22 56.47
N PRO A 53 23.95 -7.40 55.44
CA PRO A 53 24.51 -6.08 55.71
C PRO A 53 23.99 -4.92 54.83
N GLN A 54 24.21 -3.73 55.38
CA GLN A 54 23.67 -2.41 55.09
C GLN A 54 24.23 -1.76 53.81
N TYR A 55 23.36 -1.21 52.93
CA TYR A 55 23.69 -0.33 51.80
C TYR A 55 22.56 0.71 51.56
N PRO A 56 22.84 1.86 50.90
CA PRO A 56 22.30 3.18 51.26
C PRO A 56 20.85 3.45 50.82
N SER A 57 20.20 4.36 51.56
CA SER A 57 18.82 4.81 51.44
C SER A 57 18.46 5.29 50.01
N PRO A 58 17.38 4.75 49.39
CA PRO A 58 16.81 5.32 48.18
C PRO A 58 15.93 6.54 48.51
N GLN A 59 16.03 7.58 47.68
CA GLN A 59 15.15 8.75 47.72
C GLN A 59 13.67 8.35 47.59
N GLN A 60 12.84 8.95 48.44
CA GLN A 60 11.39 8.81 48.42
C GLN A 60 10.80 9.39 47.12
N TYR A 61 10.17 8.54 46.32
CA TYR A 61 9.22 8.95 45.29
C TYR A 61 7.83 9.16 45.92
N PRO A 62 7.13 10.28 45.66
CA PRO A 62 5.77 10.47 46.15
C PRO A 62 4.77 9.59 45.39
N TYR A 63 3.86 8.99 46.15
CA TYR A 63 2.68 8.28 45.65
C TYR A 63 1.71 9.22 44.90
N PRO A 64 1.02 8.75 43.84
CA PRO A 64 0.02 9.53 43.11
C PRO A 64 -1.27 9.72 43.93
N GLN A 65 -1.77 10.95 43.94
CA GLN A 65 -3.03 11.36 44.55
C GLN A 65 -4.26 10.85 43.77
N GLN A 66 -5.34 10.61 44.52
CA GLN A 66 -6.70 10.34 44.05
C GLN A 66 -7.26 11.46 43.14
N PRO A 67 -8.29 11.17 42.32
CA PRO A 67 -8.70 11.99 41.19
C PRO A 67 -9.39 13.28 41.66
N GLY A 68 -8.68 14.40 41.51
CA GLY A 68 -9.27 15.72 41.50
C GLY A 68 -10.10 15.92 40.24
N THR A 69 -11.20 16.64 40.39
CA THR A 69 -12.09 17.10 39.32
C THR A 69 -11.29 17.67 38.15
N ALA A 70 -11.50 17.09 36.97
CA ALA A 70 -10.82 17.50 35.74
C ALA A 70 -11.05 18.99 35.45
N PRO A 71 -9.99 19.76 35.18
CA PRO A 71 -10.16 21.09 34.60
C PRO A 71 -10.87 20.95 33.24
N PRO A 72 -11.66 21.95 32.83
CA PRO A 72 -12.36 21.91 31.55
C PRO A 72 -11.36 21.65 30.43
N GLN A 73 -11.53 20.52 29.73
CA GLN A 73 -10.78 20.20 28.52
C GLN A 73 -10.92 21.38 27.57
N GLN A 74 -9.80 22.07 27.30
CA GLN A 74 -9.71 22.88 26.09
C GLN A 74 -10.04 21.97 24.91
N PRO A 75 -10.96 22.38 24.01
CA PRO A 75 -11.24 21.61 22.81
C PRO A 75 -9.92 21.33 22.09
N ALA A 76 -9.72 20.07 21.69
CA ALA A 76 -8.65 19.74 20.77
C ALA A 76 -8.72 20.72 19.57
N PRO A 77 -7.58 21.25 19.09
CA PRO A 77 -7.58 22.13 17.93
C PRO A 77 -8.28 21.37 16.79
N VAL A 78 -9.42 21.91 16.38
CA VAL A 78 -10.17 21.41 15.22
C VAL A 78 -9.18 21.36 14.06
N PRO A 79 -9.06 20.23 13.33
CA PRO A 79 -8.26 20.17 12.12
C PRO A 79 -8.62 21.37 11.26
N GLY A 80 -7.63 22.19 10.93
CA GLY A 80 -7.84 23.26 9.96
C GLY A 80 -8.47 22.64 8.71
N PRO A 81 -9.46 23.30 8.09
CA PRO A 81 -10.01 22.80 6.84
C PRO A 81 -8.84 22.49 5.89
N PRO A 82 -8.91 21.38 5.12
CA PRO A 82 -7.93 21.11 4.08
C PRO A 82 -7.75 22.40 3.27
N PRO A 83 -6.51 22.76 2.86
CA PRO A 83 -6.28 23.98 2.10
C PRO A 83 -7.29 24.03 0.97
N ALA A 84 -8.13 25.07 0.99
CA ALA A 84 -9.18 25.24 0.00
C ALA A 84 -8.55 25.09 -1.39
N PRO A 85 -9.18 24.34 -2.31
CA PRO A 85 -8.66 24.23 -3.66
C PRO A 85 -8.41 25.64 -4.18
N THR A 86 -7.16 25.87 -4.55
CA THR A 86 -6.75 27.04 -5.32
C THR A 86 -7.76 27.22 -6.44
N SER A 87 -8.29 28.44 -6.60
CA SER A 87 -9.32 28.83 -7.56
C SER A 87 -9.39 27.89 -8.77
N LEU A 88 -10.57 27.28 -9.00
CA LEU A 88 -10.77 26.34 -10.08
C LEU A 88 -10.15 26.89 -11.38
N PRO A 89 -9.29 26.13 -12.06
CA PRO A 89 -8.63 26.61 -13.26
C PRO A 89 -9.67 27.01 -14.30
N PRO A 90 -9.35 27.99 -15.18
CA PRO A 90 -10.26 28.44 -16.23
C PRO A 90 -10.73 27.24 -17.04
N VAL A 91 -12.02 27.21 -17.38
CA VAL A 91 -12.64 26.13 -18.14
C VAL A 91 -12.03 26.12 -19.55
N SER A 92 -11.12 25.19 -19.79
CA SER A 92 -10.57 24.90 -21.12
C SER A 92 -11.51 23.99 -21.91
N ALA A 93 -11.15 23.70 -23.17
CA ALA A 93 -11.92 22.76 -23.99
C ALA A 93 -11.97 21.35 -23.35
N PRO A 94 -13.03 20.56 -23.58
CA PRO A 94 -13.12 19.19 -23.10
C PRO A 94 -11.92 18.34 -23.53
N VAL A 95 -11.46 17.46 -22.62
CA VAL A 95 -10.37 16.52 -22.91
C VAL A 95 -10.94 15.29 -23.58
N ALA A 96 -10.68 15.13 -24.89
CA ALA A 96 -11.27 14.06 -25.70
C ALA A 96 -10.80 12.65 -25.32
N TYR A 97 -9.55 12.52 -24.86
CA TYR A 97 -8.97 11.26 -24.41
C TYR A 97 -8.06 11.50 -23.22
N ASP A 98 -8.22 10.70 -22.18
CA ASP A 98 -7.37 10.70 -21.00
C ASP A 98 -6.98 9.26 -20.62
N PRO A 99 -5.68 8.96 -20.42
CA PRO A 99 -5.22 7.60 -20.15
C PRO A 99 -5.65 7.06 -18.78
N ILE A 100 -5.95 7.91 -17.80
CA ILE A 100 -6.47 7.47 -16.49
C ILE A 100 -7.93 7.05 -16.64
N ASN A 101 -8.74 7.81 -17.38
CA ASN A 101 -10.12 7.42 -17.71
C ASN A 101 -10.17 6.09 -18.49
N ALA A 102 -9.19 5.85 -19.38
CA ALA A 102 -9.07 4.61 -20.14
C ALA A 102 -8.43 3.46 -19.36
N VAL A 103 -7.88 3.73 -18.16
CA VAL A 103 -7.08 2.79 -17.38
C VAL A 103 -5.97 2.17 -18.24
N ASP A 104 -5.27 3.00 -19.00
CA ASP A 104 -4.15 2.58 -19.85
C ASP A 104 -2.99 2.14 -18.97
N ILE A 105 -2.81 0.82 -18.85
CA ILE A 105 -1.84 0.25 -17.93
C ILE A 105 -0.39 0.61 -18.28
N ASN A 106 -0.09 0.86 -19.56
CA ASN A 106 1.26 1.27 -19.96
C ASN A 106 1.55 2.69 -19.48
N PHE A 107 0.56 3.59 -19.60
CA PHE A 107 0.64 4.92 -19.03
C PHE A 107 0.80 4.86 -17.51
N LEU A 108 -0.02 4.06 -16.81
CA LEU A 108 0.00 3.97 -15.35
C LEU A 108 1.35 3.45 -14.84
N ARG A 109 1.91 2.41 -15.47
CA ARG A 109 3.26 1.90 -15.15
C ARG A 109 4.34 2.95 -15.39
N GLY A 110 4.28 3.66 -16.52
CA GLY A 110 5.20 4.75 -16.81
C GLY A 110 5.12 5.88 -15.78
N ARG A 111 3.90 6.20 -15.33
CA ARG A 111 3.69 7.20 -14.27
C ARG A 111 4.24 6.72 -12.92
N ALA A 112 4.07 5.45 -12.58
CA ALA A 112 4.64 4.87 -11.36
C ALA A 112 6.18 4.96 -11.33
N GLN A 113 6.84 4.65 -12.46
CA GLN A 113 8.29 4.83 -12.60
C GLN A 113 8.73 6.29 -12.46
N ALA A 114 8.00 7.23 -13.08
CA ALA A 114 8.29 8.65 -12.97
C ALA A 114 8.14 9.16 -11.53
N VAL A 115 7.07 8.79 -10.83
CA VAL A 115 6.83 9.17 -9.43
C VAL A 115 7.91 8.58 -8.52
N LEU A 116 8.29 7.30 -8.70
CA LEU A 116 9.41 6.70 -7.95
C LEU A 116 10.71 7.48 -8.15
N GLY A 117 11.01 7.88 -9.39
CA GLY A 117 12.17 8.71 -9.70
C GLY A 117 12.16 10.05 -8.95
N GLU A 118 11.00 10.73 -8.90
CA GLU A 118 10.82 11.97 -8.12
C GLU A 118 11.04 11.73 -6.61
N LEU A 119 10.51 10.64 -6.06
CA LEU A 119 10.66 10.27 -4.64
C LEU A 119 12.14 10.03 -4.27
N VAL A 120 12.84 9.18 -5.04
CA VAL A 120 14.25 8.85 -4.84
C VAL A 120 15.14 10.08 -4.98
N ALA A 121 14.87 10.96 -5.95
CA ALA A 121 15.62 12.20 -6.15
C ALA A 121 15.53 13.15 -4.95
N ASN A 122 14.46 13.06 -4.16
CA ASN A 122 14.19 13.96 -3.05
C ASN A 122 14.52 13.40 -1.67
N LEU A 123 15.01 12.16 -1.58
CA LEU A 123 15.52 11.59 -0.34
C LEU A 123 16.80 12.30 0.15
N PRO A 124 17.06 12.32 1.47
CA PRO A 124 18.37 12.62 2.02
C PRO A 124 19.48 11.78 1.38
N PRO A 125 20.72 12.30 1.20
CA PRO A 125 21.78 11.59 0.47
C PRO A 125 22.07 10.17 0.96
N ALA A 126 22.09 9.95 2.28
CA ALA A 126 22.35 8.63 2.85
C ALA A 126 21.23 7.61 2.54
N GLN A 127 19.97 8.05 2.52
CA GLN A 127 18.82 7.20 2.17
C GLN A 127 18.77 6.97 0.65
N GLN A 128 19.00 8.03 -0.14
CA GLN A 128 19.07 7.95 -1.60
C GLN A 128 20.11 6.92 -2.06
N GLN A 129 21.31 6.91 -1.47
CA GLN A 129 22.36 5.93 -1.81
C GLN A 129 21.94 4.47 -1.59
N ARG A 130 21.01 4.21 -0.66
CA ARG A 130 20.52 2.84 -0.39
C ARG A 130 19.55 2.33 -1.45
N VAL A 131 18.84 3.24 -2.11
CA VAL A 131 17.69 2.89 -2.97
C VAL A 131 17.85 3.31 -4.43
N GLN A 132 18.87 4.12 -4.73
CA GLN A 132 19.18 4.51 -6.09
C GLN A 132 19.43 3.27 -6.96
N GLY A 133 18.64 3.12 -8.02
CA GLY A 133 18.77 2.02 -8.97
C GLY A 133 18.00 0.75 -8.60
N ILE A 134 17.22 0.75 -7.51
CA ILE A 134 16.24 -0.33 -7.26
C ILE A 134 15.23 -0.35 -8.41
N PRO A 135 15.05 -1.49 -9.12
CA PRO A 135 14.07 -1.57 -10.19
C PRO A 135 12.64 -1.66 -9.63
N LEU A 136 11.71 -0.98 -10.30
CA LEU A 136 10.27 -1.16 -10.10
C LEU A 136 9.72 -2.10 -11.18
N ILE A 137 9.21 -3.24 -10.75
CA ILE A 137 8.71 -4.30 -11.62
C ILE A 137 7.18 -4.22 -11.63
N PRO A 138 6.54 -4.16 -12.82
CA PRO A 138 5.11 -4.38 -12.90
C PRO A 138 4.79 -5.82 -12.55
N ASP A 139 3.94 -6.01 -11.54
CA ASP A 139 3.36 -7.30 -11.22
C ASP A 139 2.06 -7.46 -12.01
N THR A 140 2.04 -8.44 -12.92
CA THR A 140 0.92 -8.68 -13.82
C THR A 140 -0.02 -9.77 -13.32
N GLU A 141 0.15 -10.23 -12.08
CA GLU A 141 -0.71 -11.26 -11.51
C GLU A 141 -2.16 -10.78 -11.45
N VAL A 142 -3.06 -11.67 -11.90
CA VAL A 142 -4.46 -11.31 -12.12
C VAL A 142 -5.20 -11.24 -10.79
N GLY A 143 -5.78 -10.08 -10.51
CA GLY A 143 -6.59 -9.87 -9.30
C GLY A 143 -5.78 -9.43 -8.07
N GLU A 144 -4.46 -9.44 -8.16
CA GLU A 144 -3.60 -8.93 -7.11
C GLU A 144 -3.67 -7.40 -7.03
N VAL A 145 -3.94 -6.90 -5.84
CA VAL A 145 -3.91 -5.47 -5.49
C VAL A 145 -2.87 -5.29 -4.39
N ASN A 146 -1.62 -5.16 -4.84
CA ASN A 146 -0.48 -5.04 -3.95
C ASN A 146 0.64 -4.15 -4.52
N ALA A 147 1.50 -3.69 -3.62
CA ALA A 147 2.86 -3.26 -3.91
C ALA A 147 3.75 -3.83 -2.81
N PHE A 148 5.00 -4.14 -3.13
CA PHE A 148 5.90 -4.72 -2.14
C PHE A 148 7.37 -4.44 -2.44
N ALA A 149 8.14 -4.29 -1.37
CA ALA A 149 9.58 -4.33 -1.35
C ALA A 149 10.06 -5.76 -1.08
N ALA A 150 11.06 -6.23 -1.84
CA ALA A 150 11.58 -7.58 -1.71
C ALA A 150 13.08 -7.67 -1.98
N CYS A 151 13.65 -8.80 -1.58
CA CYS A 151 15.02 -9.17 -1.88
C CYS A 151 15.02 -10.37 -2.83
N THR A 152 15.84 -10.30 -3.87
CA THR A 152 16.19 -11.49 -4.66
C THR A 152 16.98 -12.49 -3.81
N GLU A 153 17.06 -13.75 -4.25
CA GLU A 153 17.90 -14.79 -3.61
C GLU A 153 19.37 -14.37 -3.42
N LYS A 154 19.87 -13.44 -4.25
CA LYS A 154 21.24 -12.92 -4.17
C LYS A 154 21.36 -11.65 -3.31
N GLY A 155 20.33 -11.29 -2.55
CA GLY A 155 20.35 -10.13 -1.65
C GLY A 155 20.24 -8.78 -2.37
N LYS A 156 19.76 -8.75 -3.62
CA LYS A 156 19.50 -7.51 -4.36
C LYS A 156 18.09 -7.01 -4.11
N ALA A 157 17.94 -5.72 -3.87
CA ALA A 157 16.67 -5.06 -3.62
C ALA A 157 15.86 -4.89 -4.91
N VAL A 158 14.56 -5.13 -4.82
CA VAL A 158 13.57 -4.86 -5.87
C VAL A 158 12.29 -4.30 -5.25
N MET A 159 11.50 -3.62 -6.07
CA MET A 159 10.14 -3.22 -5.74
C MET A 159 9.20 -3.73 -6.83
N ALA A 160 7.99 -4.08 -6.45
CA ALA A 160 6.93 -4.43 -7.36
C ALA A 160 5.66 -3.61 -7.09
N ILE A 161 4.89 -3.36 -8.14
CA ILE A 161 3.55 -2.79 -8.05
C ILE A 161 2.64 -3.53 -9.02
N SER A 162 1.54 -4.05 -8.50
CA SER A 162 0.57 -4.78 -9.29
C SER A 162 -0.21 -3.88 -10.26
N ASP A 163 -0.58 -4.43 -11.40
CA ASP A 163 -1.52 -3.77 -12.31
C ASP A 163 -2.86 -3.49 -11.62
N GLY A 164 -3.30 -4.37 -10.71
CA GLY A 164 -4.52 -4.17 -9.93
C GLY A 164 -4.45 -2.95 -9.00
N MET A 165 -3.31 -2.72 -8.33
CA MET A 165 -3.09 -1.51 -7.53
C MET A 165 -3.16 -0.23 -8.39
N LEU A 166 -2.57 -0.25 -9.58
CA LEU A 166 -2.63 0.87 -10.52
C LEU A 166 -4.05 1.11 -11.05
N ASP A 167 -4.79 0.05 -11.36
CA ASP A 167 -6.19 0.09 -11.81
C ASP A 167 -7.10 0.72 -10.73
N ILE A 168 -7.01 0.22 -9.49
CA ILE A 168 -7.73 0.78 -8.34
C ILE A 168 -7.38 2.26 -8.13
N SER A 169 -6.08 2.61 -8.16
CA SER A 169 -5.62 3.99 -7.96
C SER A 169 -6.16 4.94 -9.03
N ALA A 170 -6.22 4.48 -10.29
CA ALA A 170 -6.79 5.25 -11.40
C ALA A 170 -8.28 5.52 -11.20
N HIS A 171 -9.07 4.51 -10.82
CA HIS A 171 -10.49 4.68 -10.55
C HIS A 171 -10.79 5.52 -9.32
N LEU A 172 -10.02 5.36 -8.24
CA LEU A 172 -10.13 6.22 -7.05
C LEU A 172 -9.81 7.67 -7.38
N ALA A 173 -8.77 7.92 -8.18
CA ALA A 173 -8.42 9.27 -8.62
C ALA A 173 -9.54 9.92 -9.43
N GLN A 174 -10.16 9.16 -10.35
CA GLN A 174 -11.33 9.62 -11.12
C GLN A 174 -12.50 9.94 -10.18
N ALA A 175 -12.85 9.01 -9.30
CA ALA A 175 -13.98 9.13 -8.38
C ALA A 175 -13.80 10.34 -7.44
N ARG A 176 -12.61 10.48 -6.85
CA ARG A 176 -12.31 11.59 -5.95
C ARG A 176 -12.27 12.93 -6.67
N ALA A 177 -11.74 13.00 -7.88
CA ALA A 177 -11.79 14.22 -8.67
C ALA A 177 -13.24 14.63 -9.01
N ILE A 178 -14.12 13.66 -9.29
CA ILE A 178 -15.54 13.96 -9.52
C ILE A 178 -16.20 14.49 -8.24
N ASP A 179 -15.92 13.89 -7.09
CA ASP A 179 -16.45 14.35 -5.80
C ASP A 179 -16.04 15.79 -5.50
N GLU A 180 -14.77 16.12 -5.72
CA GLU A 180 -14.24 17.46 -5.46
C GLU A 180 -14.74 18.53 -6.45
N ILE A 181 -14.93 18.17 -7.73
CA ILE A 181 -15.36 19.14 -8.77
C ILE A 181 -16.88 19.30 -8.83
N PHE A 182 -17.64 18.22 -8.59
CA PHE A 182 -19.09 18.19 -8.83
C PHE A 182 -19.91 17.93 -7.56
N GLY A 183 -19.28 17.72 -6.39
CA GLY A 183 -19.98 17.56 -5.12
C GLY A 183 -20.73 16.23 -4.98
N SER A 184 -20.20 15.16 -5.55
CA SER A 184 -20.78 13.80 -5.46
C SER A 184 -20.17 12.95 -4.33
N ARG A 185 -20.47 11.63 -4.34
CA ARG A 185 -19.90 10.62 -3.43
C ARG A 185 -19.41 9.37 -4.20
N LYS A 186 -18.83 9.57 -5.37
CA LYS A 186 -18.33 8.55 -6.28
C LYS A 186 -17.24 7.70 -5.66
N VAL A 187 -16.43 8.21 -4.73
CA VAL A 187 -15.46 7.37 -4.01
C VAL A 187 -16.19 6.26 -3.24
N ASP A 188 -17.20 6.62 -2.45
CA ASP A 188 -17.98 5.64 -1.68
C ASP A 188 -18.75 4.68 -2.60
N GLU A 189 -19.32 5.18 -3.69
CA GLU A 189 -19.99 4.35 -4.70
C GLU A 189 -19.03 3.35 -5.34
N TYR A 190 -17.79 3.76 -5.64
CA TYR A 190 -16.79 2.91 -6.26
C TYR A 190 -16.31 1.83 -5.29
N ILE A 191 -16.01 2.19 -4.04
CA ILE A 191 -15.63 1.23 -3.00
C ILE A 191 -16.75 0.20 -2.80
N ALA A 192 -18.00 0.65 -2.68
CA ALA A 192 -19.14 -0.24 -2.53
C ALA A 192 -19.35 -1.13 -3.78
N PHE A 193 -19.06 -0.61 -4.98
CA PHE A 193 -19.09 -1.40 -6.21
C PHE A 193 -18.04 -2.52 -6.18
N VAL A 194 -16.78 -2.20 -5.88
CA VAL A 194 -15.71 -3.19 -5.82
C VAL A 194 -16.02 -4.23 -4.75
N ALA A 195 -16.36 -3.81 -3.53
CA ALA A 195 -16.68 -4.72 -2.42
C ALA A 195 -17.79 -5.73 -2.74
N ARG A 196 -18.80 -5.34 -3.53
CA ARG A 196 -19.93 -6.20 -3.88
C ARG A 196 -19.66 -7.12 -5.07
N ASN A 197 -18.83 -6.68 -6.02
CA ASN A 197 -18.73 -7.32 -7.32
C ASN A 197 -17.40 -8.05 -7.53
N GLN A 198 -16.38 -7.73 -6.75
CA GLN A 198 -15.10 -8.41 -6.85
C GLN A 198 -15.24 -9.89 -6.49
N ARG A 199 -14.52 -10.73 -7.23
CA ARG A 199 -14.43 -12.17 -6.99
C ARG A 199 -12.98 -12.56 -6.71
N PRO A 200 -12.74 -13.58 -5.86
CA PRO A 200 -11.38 -14.06 -5.64
C PRO A 200 -10.75 -14.53 -6.96
N ASP A 201 -9.43 -14.39 -7.06
CA ASP A 201 -8.62 -14.88 -8.20
C ASP A 201 -9.13 -14.41 -9.58
N SER A 202 -9.78 -13.25 -9.60
CA SER A 202 -10.37 -12.65 -10.79
C SER A 202 -9.77 -11.26 -11.00
N PRO A 203 -9.68 -10.76 -12.24
CA PRO A 203 -9.26 -9.39 -12.49
C PRO A 203 -10.03 -8.39 -11.63
N VAL A 204 -9.39 -7.27 -11.31
CA VAL A 204 -10.06 -6.16 -10.62
C VAL A 204 -11.34 -5.79 -11.38
N VAL A 205 -12.46 -5.82 -10.69
CA VAL A 205 -13.76 -5.53 -11.29
C VAL A 205 -13.81 -4.08 -11.72
N ARG A 206 -14.05 -3.84 -13.01
CA ARG A 206 -14.14 -2.50 -13.56
C ARG A 206 -15.58 -1.98 -13.54
N PRO A 207 -15.79 -0.70 -13.21
CA PRO A 207 -17.11 -0.09 -13.28
C PRO A 207 -17.72 -0.19 -14.68
N PRO A 208 -19.03 -0.45 -14.80
CA PRO A 208 -19.69 -0.51 -16.10
C PRO A 208 -19.73 0.86 -16.78
N PRO A 209 -19.92 0.91 -18.12
CA PRO A 209 -20.16 2.18 -18.83
C PRO A 209 -21.31 2.97 -18.18
N GLY A 210 -21.12 4.29 -18.05
CA GLY A 210 -22.07 5.19 -17.40
C GLY A 210 -21.96 5.23 -15.86
N PHE A 211 -21.09 4.43 -15.24
CA PHE A 211 -20.78 4.58 -13.81
C PHE A 211 -20.21 5.97 -13.51
N PHE A 212 -19.27 6.42 -14.35
CA PHE A 212 -18.83 7.80 -14.44
C PHE A 212 -19.61 8.51 -15.53
N ASP A 213 -20.14 9.69 -15.23
CA ASP A 213 -20.84 10.52 -16.21
C ASP A 213 -19.85 10.93 -17.33
N PRO A 214 -20.17 10.68 -18.61
CA PRO A 214 -19.28 11.02 -19.71
C PRO A 214 -18.95 12.52 -19.80
N THR A 215 -19.88 13.40 -19.44
CA THR A 215 -19.68 14.86 -19.45
C THR A 215 -18.72 15.30 -18.36
N GLN A 216 -18.79 14.68 -17.18
CA GLN A 216 -17.85 14.92 -16.08
C GLN A 216 -16.48 14.32 -16.38
N SER A 217 -16.43 13.20 -17.11
CA SER A 217 -15.20 12.47 -17.42
C SER A 217 -14.25 13.27 -18.30
N VAL A 218 -14.79 14.12 -19.19
CA VAL A 218 -14.01 14.97 -20.11
C VAL A 218 -13.81 16.40 -19.59
N ASP A 219 -14.31 16.75 -18.39
CA ASP A 219 -14.10 18.07 -17.81
C ASP A 219 -12.59 18.27 -17.50
N PRO A 220 -11.95 19.32 -18.04
CA PRO A 220 -10.51 19.51 -17.91
C PRO A 220 -10.05 19.73 -16.47
N ARG A 221 -10.88 20.28 -15.59
CA ARG A 221 -10.56 20.48 -14.17
C ARG A 221 -10.53 19.13 -13.45
N LYS A 222 -11.51 18.27 -13.74
CA LYS A 222 -11.57 16.88 -13.24
C LYS A 222 -10.37 16.09 -13.75
N VAL A 223 -10.06 16.17 -15.04
CA VAL A 223 -8.91 15.50 -15.64
C VAL A 223 -7.59 15.98 -15.03
N GLN A 224 -7.38 17.28 -14.85
CA GLN A 224 -6.19 17.75 -14.16
C GLN A 224 -6.11 17.21 -12.73
N ARG A 225 -7.25 17.23 -12.00
CA ARG A 225 -7.29 16.83 -10.60
C ARG A 225 -7.04 15.33 -10.41
N GLN A 226 -7.58 14.46 -11.26
CA GLN A 226 -7.33 13.02 -11.14
C GLN A 226 -5.86 12.66 -11.40
N HIS A 227 -5.14 13.38 -12.26
CA HIS A 227 -3.69 13.16 -12.41
C HIS A 227 -2.93 13.48 -11.11
N GLN A 228 -3.31 14.57 -10.43
CA GLN A 228 -2.73 14.92 -9.13
C GLN A 228 -3.01 13.86 -8.06
N LEU A 229 -4.25 13.36 -8.00
CA LEU A 229 -4.67 12.34 -7.04
C LEU A 229 -4.05 10.97 -7.33
N LEU A 230 -3.89 10.61 -8.61
CA LEU A 230 -3.19 9.39 -9.00
C LEU A 230 -1.73 9.46 -8.53
N ASP A 231 -1.06 10.57 -8.80
CA ASP A 231 0.33 10.76 -8.38
C ASP A 231 0.51 10.63 -6.88
N GLU A 232 -0.37 11.23 -6.07
CA GLU A 232 -0.27 11.13 -4.61
C GLU A 232 -0.47 9.71 -4.09
N GLN A 233 -1.44 8.96 -4.66
CA GLN A 233 -1.67 7.56 -4.27
C GLN A 233 -0.45 6.70 -4.60
N ILE A 234 0.07 6.81 -5.83
CA ILE A 234 1.28 6.11 -6.26
C ILE A 234 2.47 6.53 -5.40
N ALA A 235 2.61 7.83 -5.11
CA ALA A 235 3.72 8.35 -4.32
C ALA A 235 3.69 7.80 -2.89
N PHE A 236 2.51 7.67 -2.28
CA PHE A 236 2.38 7.06 -0.97
C PHE A 236 2.72 5.57 -1.00
N VAL A 237 2.09 4.79 -1.89
CA VAL A 237 2.31 3.34 -1.98
C VAL A 237 3.78 3.03 -2.24
N LEU A 238 4.39 3.68 -3.23
CA LEU A 238 5.81 3.46 -3.53
C LEU A 238 6.74 4.07 -2.48
N GLY A 239 6.37 5.20 -1.87
CA GLY A 239 7.15 5.82 -0.79
C GLY A 239 7.23 4.94 0.45
N HIS A 240 6.15 4.21 0.76
CA HIS A 240 6.09 3.20 1.80
C HIS A 240 7.04 2.03 1.48
N GLU A 241 6.92 1.41 0.30
CA GLU A 241 7.81 0.32 -0.12
C GLU A 241 9.29 0.74 -0.18
N LEU A 242 9.56 1.96 -0.64
CA LEU A 242 10.90 2.52 -0.68
C LEU A 242 11.50 2.66 0.74
N ALA A 243 10.66 2.97 1.73
CA ALA A 243 11.07 3.07 3.13
C ALA A 243 11.52 1.75 3.71
N HIS A 244 10.89 0.62 3.35
CA HIS A 244 11.38 -0.69 3.77
C HIS A 244 12.84 -0.93 3.37
N HIS A 245 13.26 -0.42 2.20
CA HIS A 245 14.64 -0.51 1.76
C HIS A 245 15.56 0.47 2.51
N TYR A 246 15.29 1.78 2.50
CA TYR A 246 16.24 2.74 3.09
C TYR A 246 16.27 2.74 4.63
N LEU A 247 15.24 2.24 5.30
CA LEU A 247 15.24 2.00 6.75
C LEU A 247 15.88 0.65 7.12
N GLY A 248 16.19 -0.21 6.13
CA GLY A 248 16.83 -1.49 6.38
C GLY A 248 15.90 -2.55 6.98
N HIS A 249 14.59 -2.46 6.73
CA HIS A 249 13.64 -3.51 7.12
C HIS A 249 13.88 -4.81 6.34
N LEU A 250 14.59 -4.72 5.21
CA LEU A 250 14.96 -5.82 4.34
C LEU A 250 16.50 -5.98 4.30
N PRO A 251 17.03 -7.22 4.35
CA PRO A 251 18.47 -7.49 4.32
C PRO A 251 19.02 -7.50 2.89
N CYS A 252 18.67 -6.50 2.07
CA CYS A 252 19.18 -6.36 0.70
C CYS A 252 19.66 -4.95 0.37
N THR A 253 20.45 -4.85 -0.69
CA THR A 253 21.02 -3.61 -1.18
C THR A 253 20.66 -3.38 -2.64
N ALA A 254 20.66 -2.11 -3.08
CA ALA A 254 20.47 -1.77 -4.48
C ALA A 254 21.54 -2.44 -5.37
N GLY A 255 21.12 -2.94 -6.53
CA GLY A 255 22.00 -3.60 -7.48
C GLY A 255 21.27 -4.01 -8.76
N SER A 256 22.04 -4.38 -9.81
CA SER A 256 21.45 -4.81 -11.09
C SER A 256 20.79 -6.18 -10.97
N VAL A 257 19.51 -6.25 -11.31
CA VAL A 257 18.72 -7.49 -11.23
C VAL A 257 18.49 -8.05 -12.63
N THR A 258 18.67 -9.36 -12.79
CA THR A 258 18.40 -10.08 -14.03
C THR A 258 16.92 -10.42 -14.18
N LEU A 259 16.43 -10.60 -15.41
CA LEU A 259 15.02 -10.98 -15.65
C LEU A 259 14.61 -12.28 -14.92
N SER A 260 15.52 -13.25 -14.80
CA SER A 260 15.25 -14.49 -14.06
C SER A 260 15.10 -14.24 -12.55
N GLU A 261 15.88 -13.31 -11.99
CA GLU A 261 15.75 -12.92 -10.57
C GLU A 261 14.43 -12.17 -10.34
N MET A 262 14.02 -11.33 -11.30
CA MET A 262 12.74 -10.60 -11.25
C MET A 262 11.54 -11.53 -11.23
N ASN A 263 11.47 -12.48 -12.18
CA ASN A 263 10.35 -13.42 -12.28
C ASN A 263 10.19 -14.29 -11.03
N ARG A 264 11.31 -14.56 -10.33
CA ARG A 264 11.29 -15.37 -9.11
C ARG A 264 10.75 -14.59 -7.92
N VAL A 265 11.11 -13.31 -7.79
CA VAL A 265 10.60 -12.46 -6.71
C VAL A 265 9.08 -12.29 -6.82
N LEU A 266 8.53 -12.17 -8.03
CA LEU A 266 7.08 -12.10 -8.22
C LEU A 266 6.35 -13.40 -7.81
N ALA A 267 7.05 -14.54 -7.82
CA ALA A 267 6.49 -15.83 -7.43
C ALA A 267 6.66 -16.16 -5.93
N ASP A 268 7.48 -15.39 -5.21
CA ASP A 268 7.76 -15.61 -3.80
C ASP A 268 6.76 -14.85 -2.91
N ALA A 269 6.34 -15.47 -1.81
CA ALA A 269 5.44 -14.84 -0.86
C ALA A 269 6.09 -13.59 -0.23
N VAL A 270 5.35 -12.47 -0.22
CA VAL A 270 5.78 -11.20 0.36
C VAL A 270 6.10 -11.38 1.85
N PRO A 271 7.26 -10.91 2.35
CA PRO A 271 7.59 -11.00 3.76
C PRO A 271 6.56 -10.25 4.61
N VAL A 272 6.04 -10.90 5.64
CA VAL A 272 5.25 -10.21 6.67
C VAL A 272 6.20 -9.39 7.52
N PHE A 273 6.12 -8.07 7.44
CA PHE A 273 6.89 -7.19 8.30
C PHE A 273 6.26 -7.13 9.69
N ASN A 274 7.08 -6.85 10.71
CA ASN A 274 6.53 -6.57 12.03
C ASN A 274 5.82 -5.20 12.04
N GLN A 275 4.80 -5.06 12.87
CA GLN A 275 3.98 -3.84 12.96
C GLN A 275 4.78 -2.54 13.19
N PRO A 276 5.87 -2.53 13.99
CA PRO A 276 6.74 -1.36 14.10
C PRO A 276 7.39 -0.92 12.78
N ASN A 277 7.89 -1.86 11.97
CA ASN A 277 8.50 -1.57 10.69
C ASN A 277 7.49 -0.96 9.71
N GLU A 278 6.26 -1.48 9.70
CA GLU A 278 5.15 -0.96 8.90
C GLU A 278 4.78 0.48 9.27
N ALA A 279 4.67 0.77 10.57
CA ALA A 279 4.41 2.12 11.06
C ALA A 279 5.55 3.09 10.71
N ALA A 280 6.80 2.63 10.81
CA ALA A 280 7.96 3.42 10.43
C ALA A 280 7.99 3.68 8.90
N ALA A 281 7.63 2.68 8.09
CA ALA A 281 7.54 2.83 6.64
C ALA A 281 6.43 3.79 6.22
N ASP A 282 5.27 3.77 6.88
CA ASP A 282 4.20 4.76 6.69
C ASP A 282 4.66 6.19 6.99
N ALA A 283 5.27 6.40 8.16
CA ALA A 283 5.76 7.72 8.56
C ALA A 283 6.87 8.22 7.61
N ALA A 284 7.81 7.36 7.24
CA ALA A 284 8.90 7.71 6.35
C ALA A 284 8.41 7.96 4.91
N GLY A 285 7.50 7.12 4.41
CA GLY A 285 6.84 7.28 3.12
C GLY A 285 6.08 8.60 3.04
N VAL A 286 5.25 8.93 4.03
CA VAL A 286 4.53 10.22 4.09
C VAL A 286 5.50 11.39 4.14
N ASN A 287 6.56 11.34 4.94
CA ASN A 287 7.58 12.39 4.94
C ASN A 287 8.22 12.54 3.55
N ASN A 288 8.56 11.44 2.88
CA ASN A 288 9.15 11.49 1.53
C ASN A 288 8.18 12.07 0.49
N VAL A 289 6.89 11.72 0.55
CA VAL A 289 5.84 12.32 -0.28
C VAL A 289 5.76 13.83 -0.05
N LEU A 290 5.71 14.28 1.19
CA LEU A 290 5.58 15.70 1.54
C LEU A 290 6.85 16.50 1.22
N THR A 291 8.05 15.93 1.44
CA THR A 291 9.32 16.54 1.01
C THR A 291 9.40 16.65 -0.51
N THR A 292 8.95 15.62 -1.24
CA THR A 292 8.88 15.68 -2.70
C THR A 292 7.91 16.78 -3.12
N GLY A 293 6.70 16.80 -2.56
CA GLY A 293 5.69 17.82 -2.81
C GLY A 293 6.17 19.24 -2.52
N SER A 294 6.92 19.47 -1.44
CA SER A 294 7.44 20.80 -1.08
C SER A 294 8.46 21.35 -2.07
N ARG A 295 9.12 20.47 -2.84
CA ARG A 295 10.14 20.82 -3.84
C ARG A 295 9.61 20.92 -5.27
N ARG A 296 8.36 20.51 -5.53
CA ARG A 296 7.76 20.58 -6.87
C ARG A 296 7.42 22.02 -7.27
N GLN A 297 7.73 22.36 -8.52
CA GLN A 297 7.25 23.57 -9.20
C GLN A 297 5.90 23.27 -9.87
N GLY A 298 4.84 23.20 -9.07
CA GLY A 298 3.51 22.83 -9.56
C GLY A 298 2.62 22.33 -8.44
N TYR A 299 1.78 21.33 -8.73
CA TYR A 299 1.00 20.67 -7.70
C TYR A 299 1.92 20.02 -6.65
N ARG A 300 1.71 20.40 -5.39
CA ARG A 300 2.45 19.87 -4.26
C ARG A 300 1.74 18.64 -3.74
N PHE A 301 2.45 17.53 -3.64
CA PHE A 301 1.92 16.34 -2.99
C PHE A 301 1.57 16.62 -1.53
N THR A 302 0.48 15.98 -1.12
CA THR A 302 -0.07 15.96 0.23
C THR A 302 -0.24 14.52 0.69
N GLU A 303 -0.64 14.32 1.93
CA GLU A 303 -1.09 13.02 2.44
C GLU A 303 -2.45 12.56 1.85
N GLY A 304 -3.08 13.38 1.00
CA GLY A 304 -4.41 13.12 0.44
C GLY A 304 -4.51 11.79 -0.29
N GLY A 305 -3.52 11.46 -1.13
CA GLY A 305 -3.44 10.15 -1.79
C GLY A 305 -3.33 8.99 -0.81
N ALA A 306 -2.53 9.12 0.25
CA ALA A 306 -2.41 8.10 1.30
C ALA A 306 -3.76 7.85 2.00
N LEU A 307 -4.46 8.92 2.35
CA LEU A 307 -5.78 8.83 3.00
C LEU A 307 -6.84 8.26 2.06
N LEU A 308 -6.78 8.57 0.77
CA LEU A 308 -7.68 8.00 -0.24
C LEU A 308 -7.44 6.49 -0.40
N THR A 309 -6.18 6.06 -0.44
CA THR A 309 -5.80 4.64 -0.45
C THR A 309 -6.33 3.92 0.81
N MET A 310 -6.14 4.51 1.99
CA MET A 310 -6.66 3.93 3.24
C MET A 310 -8.19 3.90 3.30
N GLN A 311 -8.87 4.90 2.75
CA GLN A 311 -10.34 4.91 2.64
C GLN A 311 -10.83 3.73 1.79
N PHE A 312 -10.14 3.41 0.69
CA PHE A 312 -10.48 2.26 -0.13
C PHE A 312 -10.33 0.95 0.64
N PHE A 313 -9.12 0.64 1.16
CA PHE A 313 -8.89 -0.61 1.88
C PHE A 313 -9.79 -0.74 3.10
N GLY A 314 -9.93 0.32 3.90
CA GLY A 314 -10.80 0.31 5.08
C GLY A 314 -12.29 0.14 4.72
N GLY A 315 -12.71 0.58 3.53
CA GLY A 315 -14.05 0.35 3.03
C GLY A 315 -14.25 -1.06 2.48
N ILE A 316 -13.25 -1.67 1.85
CA ILE A 316 -13.33 -3.08 1.45
C ILE A 316 -13.35 -3.98 2.69
N ASP A 317 -12.50 -3.74 3.68
CA ASP A 317 -12.50 -4.42 4.99
C ASP A 317 -13.90 -4.46 5.64
N GLN A 318 -14.61 -3.33 5.57
CA GLN A 318 -15.93 -3.18 6.20
C GLN A 318 -17.07 -3.79 5.38
N LEU A 319 -16.97 -3.75 4.05
CA LEU A 319 -18.08 -4.07 3.14
C LEU A 319 -17.94 -5.43 2.46
N SER A 320 -16.74 -6.02 2.45
CA SER A 320 -16.48 -7.33 1.88
C SER A 320 -16.40 -8.39 2.98
N PRO A 321 -17.25 -9.44 2.95
CA PRO A 321 -17.16 -10.56 3.89
C PRO A 321 -16.03 -11.55 3.53
N LEU A 322 -15.21 -11.23 2.53
CA LEU A 322 -14.22 -12.11 1.96
C LEU A 322 -12.87 -11.39 1.86
N ASP A 323 -11.81 -12.17 2.02
CA ASP A 323 -10.39 -11.84 1.86
C ASP A 323 -10.02 -11.65 0.36
N VAL A 324 -10.93 -11.06 -0.44
CA VAL A 324 -11.04 -11.22 -1.90
C VAL A 324 -9.86 -10.64 -2.67
N LEU A 325 -9.20 -9.62 -2.13
CA LEU A 325 -8.37 -8.70 -2.91
C LEU A 325 -6.90 -8.62 -2.49
N PHE A 326 -6.51 -9.14 -1.33
CA PHE A 326 -5.42 -8.48 -0.61
C PHE A 326 -4.25 -9.38 -0.23
N GLY A 327 -3.26 -9.43 -1.13
CA GLY A 327 -1.86 -9.53 -0.72
C GLY A 327 -1.47 -8.38 0.22
N PHE A 328 -2.03 -7.17 0.01
CA PHE A 328 -1.73 -5.98 0.82
C PHE A 328 -2.11 -6.11 2.30
N GLU A 329 -3.35 -6.44 2.65
CA GLU A 329 -3.81 -6.59 4.04
C GLU A 329 -3.19 -7.80 4.76
N ARG A 330 -2.69 -8.79 4.01
CA ARG A 330 -1.94 -9.93 4.58
C ARG A 330 -0.52 -9.54 5.00
N SER A 331 0.06 -8.51 4.39
CA SER A 331 1.41 -8.04 4.70
C SER A 331 1.47 -6.72 5.47
N HIS A 332 0.36 -5.96 5.54
CA HIS A 332 0.32 -4.63 6.16
C HIS A 332 -0.71 -4.52 7.31
N PRO A 333 -0.57 -3.56 8.23
CA PRO A 333 -1.54 -3.31 9.30
C PRO A 333 -2.91 -2.85 8.77
N PRO A 334 -4.00 -3.02 9.55
CA PRO A 334 -5.32 -2.53 9.19
C PRO A 334 -5.32 -1.01 8.89
N PRO A 335 -6.06 -0.55 7.86
CA PRO A 335 -6.08 0.85 7.43
C PRO A 335 -6.40 1.85 8.54
N ALA A 336 -7.30 1.49 9.47
CA ALA A 336 -7.71 2.37 10.57
C ALA A 336 -6.54 2.82 11.46
N GLY A 337 -5.56 1.95 11.71
CA GLY A 337 -4.36 2.30 12.48
C GLY A 337 -3.40 3.19 11.69
N ARG A 338 -3.24 2.89 10.39
CA ARG A 338 -2.34 3.61 9.48
C ARG A 338 -2.79 5.05 9.25
N VAL A 339 -4.09 5.31 9.16
CA VAL A 339 -4.66 6.68 9.03
C VAL A 339 -4.13 7.61 10.14
N VAL A 340 -4.06 7.12 11.38
CA VAL A 340 -3.55 7.92 12.51
C VAL A 340 -2.08 8.28 12.30
N ILE A 341 -1.25 7.32 11.90
CA ILE A 341 0.18 7.53 11.65
C ILE A 341 0.40 8.53 10.50
N ILE A 342 -0.34 8.35 9.40
CA ILE A 342 -0.30 9.24 8.23
C ILE A 342 -0.62 10.68 8.63
N GLN A 343 -1.74 10.88 9.33
CA GLN A 343 -2.19 12.22 9.74
C GLN A 343 -1.23 12.85 10.74
N GLN A 344 -0.77 12.10 11.74
CA GLN A 344 0.20 12.60 12.73
C GLN A 344 1.51 13.02 12.07
N THR A 345 2.01 12.21 11.15
CA THR A 345 3.25 12.50 10.41
C THR A 345 3.08 13.77 9.56
N ALA A 346 1.98 13.87 8.81
CA ALA A 346 1.72 15.04 7.98
C ALA A 346 1.54 16.33 8.80
N ASN A 347 0.85 16.24 9.95
CA ASN A 347 0.73 17.35 10.88
C ASN A 347 2.08 17.77 11.44
N ALA A 348 2.91 16.81 11.85
CA ALA A 348 4.25 17.09 12.34
C ALA A 348 5.14 17.73 11.27
N PHE A 349 5.10 17.23 10.03
CA PHE A 349 5.81 17.82 8.90
C PHE A 349 5.44 19.30 8.71
N ARG A 350 4.15 19.64 8.78
CA ARG A 350 3.68 21.03 8.72
C ARG A 350 4.19 21.86 9.91
N MET A 351 4.11 21.34 11.12
CA MET A 351 4.56 22.04 12.35
C MET A 351 6.06 22.30 12.37
N THR A 352 6.87 21.42 11.75
CA THR A 352 8.34 21.56 11.71
C THR A 352 8.85 22.32 10.48
N GLY A 353 7.96 22.96 9.70
CA GLY A 353 8.35 23.70 8.50
C GLY A 353 8.91 22.81 7.39
N GLY A 354 8.49 21.55 7.34
CA GLY A 354 8.86 20.58 6.31
C GLY A 354 10.06 19.69 6.63
N GLN A 355 10.45 19.59 7.90
CA GLN A 355 11.52 18.69 8.36
C GLN A 355 11.01 17.29 8.73
N GLY A 356 9.69 17.08 8.80
CA GLY A 356 9.10 15.82 9.25
C GLY A 356 9.31 15.55 10.74
N LEU A 357 8.88 14.37 11.21
CA LEU A 357 9.34 13.84 12.50
C LEU A 357 10.74 13.24 12.31
N PRO A 358 11.70 13.48 13.23
CA PRO A 358 12.91 12.70 13.25
C PRO A 358 12.53 11.24 13.47
N ILE A 359 12.79 10.39 12.49
CA ILE A 359 12.68 8.95 12.67
C ILE A 359 13.79 8.58 13.65
N LEU A 360 13.43 8.37 14.92
CA LEU A 360 14.35 8.00 15.98
C LEU A 360 15.02 6.67 15.61
N GLY A 361 16.28 6.71 15.16
CA GLY A 361 17.05 5.49 14.85
C GLY A 361 17.99 5.54 13.65
N LEU A 362 18.24 6.70 13.02
CA LEU A 362 19.31 6.87 12.03
C LEU A 362 20.43 7.77 12.55
#